data_AF-S7QE85-F1
#
_entry.id   AF-S7QE85-F1
#
_cell.length_a   1.000
_cell.length_b   1.000
_cell.length_c   1.000
_cell.angle_alpha   90.00
_cell.angle_beta   90.00
_cell.angle_gamma   90.00
#
_symmetry.space_group_name_H-M   'P 1'
#
loop_
_entity.id
_entity.type
_entity.pdbx_description
1 polymer ?
#
loop_
_entity_poly.entity_id
_entity_poly.type
_entity_poly.pdbx_seq_one_letter_code
_entity_poly.pdbx_strand_id
1 'polypeptide(L)'
;MKMWSPYTLPDCGHTFCQSCLEDWLSSTLAKHVAEHPRYNPNIHIPAHLLHDPRLQAQILALRGPQPGYTCPACRAPVKSRPVEVYALKNVVRTVGRALGESSPRKVLPPRGAGRQGPWDAFFPER
;
A
#
# COMPACT_ATOMS: atom_id res chain seq x y z
N MET A 1 4.59 -15.92 -10.69
CA MET A 1 3.84 -14.96 -9.84
C MET A 1 2.49 -15.57 -9.51
N LYS A 2 2.05 -15.55 -8.24
CA LYS A 2 0.79 -16.20 -7.83
C LYS A 2 -0.10 -15.22 -7.07
N MET A 3 -1.38 -15.17 -7.41
CA MET A 3 -2.36 -14.18 -6.92
C MET A 3 -2.98 -14.54 -5.56
N TRP A 4 -2.22 -15.17 -4.66
CA TRP A 4 -2.73 -15.71 -3.38
C TRP A 4 -3.29 -14.65 -2.42
N SER A 5 -2.84 -13.40 -2.58
CA SER A 5 -3.29 -12.23 -1.85
C SER A 5 -3.67 -11.15 -2.87
N PRO A 6 -4.89 -11.17 -3.41
CA PRO A 6 -5.35 -10.18 -4.38
C PRO A 6 -5.75 -8.87 -3.69
N TYR A 7 -5.34 -7.74 -4.24
CA TYR A 7 -5.69 -6.40 -3.76
C TYR A 7 -6.19 -5.52 -4.89
N THR A 8 -7.29 -4.82 -4.65
CA THR A 8 -7.88 -3.83 -5.56
C THR A 8 -7.43 -2.43 -5.20
N LEU A 9 -7.09 -1.63 -6.22
CA LEU A 9 -6.89 -0.20 -6.09
C LEU A 9 -8.26 0.50 -6.09
N PRO A 10 -8.72 1.12 -4.97
CA PRO A 10 -10.07 1.68 -4.89
C PRO A 10 -10.31 2.82 -5.89
N ASP A 11 -9.26 3.58 -6.22
CA ASP A 11 -9.34 4.73 -7.11
C ASP A 11 -9.63 4.34 -8.59
N CYS A 12 -9.39 3.08 -9.00
CA CYS A 12 -9.58 2.65 -10.39
C CYS A 12 -10.10 1.22 -10.61
N GLY A 13 -10.32 0.43 -9.55
CA GLY A 13 -10.90 -0.92 -9.61
C GLY A 13 -9.96 -2.04 -10.09
N HIS A 14 -8.74 -1.74 -10.55
CA HIS A 14 -7.81 -2.77 -10.99
C HIS A 14 -7.27 -3.59 -9.80
N THR A 15 -7.10 -4.89 -10.02
CA THR A 15 -6.72 -5.85 -8.98
C THR A 15 -5.43 -6.57 -9.35
N PHE A 16 -4.52 -6.68 -8.39
CA PHE A 16 -3.19 -7.26 -8.57
C PHE A 16 -2.81 -8.14 -7.38
N CYS A 17 -1.72 -8.89 -7.50
CA CYS A 17 -1.14 -9.58 -6.36
C CYS A 17 -0.49 -8.59 -5.37
N GLN A 18 -0.46 -8.91 -4.07
CA GLN A 18 0.15 -8.05 -3.04
C GLN A 18 1.58 -7.64 -3.40
N SER A 19 2.46 -8.61 -3.67
CA SER A 19 3.87 -8.33 -3.98
C SER A 19 4.02 -7.50 -5.26
N CYS A 20 3.16 -7.72 -6.26
CA CYS A 20 3.14 -6.95 -7.50
C CYS A 20 2.90 -5.45 -7.23
N LEU A 21 1.99 -5.14 -6.29
CA LEU A 21 1.74 -3.75 -5.89
C LEU A 21 2.85 -3.22 -4.98
N GLU A 22 3.34 -4.00 -4.03
CA GLU A 22 4.46 -3.60 -3.18
C GLU A 22 5.69 -3.24 -4.02
N ASP A 23 6.06 -4.06 -5.01
CA ASP A 23 7.19 -3.81 -5.91
C ASP A 23 6.99 -2.52 -6.72
N TRP A 24 5.78 -2.32 -7.27
CA TRP A 24 5.45 -1.14 -8.06
C TRP A 24 5.51 0.14 -7.23
N LEU A 25 4.86 0.15 -6.07
CA LEU A 25 4.83 1.30 -5.16
C LEU A 25 6.22 1.57 -4.56
N SER A 26 6.98 0.54 -4.20
CA SER A 26 8.36 0.67 -3.72
C SER A 26 9.26 1.30 -4.77
N SER A 27 9.11 0.93 -6.04
CA SER A 27 9.87 1.53 -7.13
C SER A 27 9.56 3.02 -7.28
N THR A 28 8.29 3.43 -7.16
CA THR A 28 7.90 4.85 -7.16
C THR A 28 8.47 5.58 -5.95
N LEU A 29 8.40 4.98 -4.76
CA LEU A 29 8.92 5.57 -3.53
C LEU A 29 10.45 5.76 -3.60
N ALA A 30 11.17 4.75 -4.07
CA ALA A 30 12.63 4.82 -4.21
C ALA A 30 13.07 5.95 -5.15
N LYS A 31 12.39 6.11 -6.29
CA LYS A 31 12.62 7.23 -7.21
C LYS A 31 12.33 8.57 -6.53
N HIS A 32 11.21 8.67 -5.83
CA HIS A 32 10.83 9.89 -5.13
C HIS A 32 11.85 10.30 -4.06
N VAL A 33 12.32 9.35 -3.25
CA VAL A 33 13.36 9.59 -2.22
C VAL A 33 14.67 10.07 -2.86
N ALA A 34 15.07 9.48 -3.99
CA ALA A 34 16.27 9.90 -4.71
C ALA A 34 16.16 11.34 -5.26
N GLU A 35 14.98 11.73 -5.74
CA GLU A 35 14.71 13.07 -6.28
C GLU A 35 14.47 14.13 -5.20
N HIS A 36 14.11 13.72 -3.98
CA HIS A 36 13.72 14.62 -2.89
C HIS A 36 14.53 14.33 -1.61
N PRO A 37 15.78 14.83 -1.48
CA PRO A 37 16.66 14.52 -0.34
C PRO A 37 16.13 14.93 1.05
N ARG A 38 15.14 15.83 1.11
CA ARG A 38 14.48 16.26 2.36
C ARG A 38 13.22 15.47 2.69
N TYR A 39 12.77 14.59 1.80
CA TYR A 39 11.61 13.74 2.04
C TYR A 39 11.95 12.68 3.08
N ASN A 40 11.15 12.60 4.14
CA ASN A 40 11.28 11.58 5.17
C ASN A 40 10.01 10.72 5.20
N PRO A 41 10.07 9.45 4.73
CA PRO A 41 8.90 8.56 4.73
C PRO A 41 8.44 8.19 6.14
N ASN A 42 9.27 8.38 7.15
CA ASN A 42 8.98 8.04 8.54
C ASN A 42 8.45 9.24 9.35
N ILE A 43 8.04 10.33 8.69
CA ILE A 43 7.47 11.48 9.40
C ILE A 43 6.08 11.12 9.96
N HIS A 44 6.02 10.95 11.28
CA HIS A 44 4.78 10.64 11.97
C HIS A 44 4.13 11.92 12.49
N ILE A 45 3.00 12.31 11.90
CA ILE A 45 2.21 13.44 12.36
C ILE A 45 1.03 12.89 13.17
N PRO A 46 0.92 13.22 14.47
CA PRO A 46 -0.20 12.79 15.29
C PRO A 46 -1.56 13.12 14.64
N ALA A 47 -2.48 12.16 14.62
CA ALA A 47 -3.77 12.29 13.93
C ALA A 47 -4.59 13.51 14.38
N HIS A 48 -4.49 13.90 15.65
CA HIS A 48 -5.18 15.09 16.18
C HIS A 48 -4.70 16.41 15.54
N LEU A 49 -3.47 16.46 15.03
CA LEU A 49 -2.94 17.62 14.32
C LEU A 49 -3.38 17.65 12.84
N LEU A 50 -3.58 16.48 12.22
CA LEU A 50 -4.03 16.38 10.81
C LEU A 50 -5.41 17.00 10.56
N HIS A 51 -6.22 17.12 11.62
CA HIS A 51 -7.56 17.66 11.57
C HIS A 51 -7.65 19.13 12.01
N ASP A 52 -6.53 19.74 12.46
CA ASP A 52 -6.52 21.15 12.84
C ASP A 52 -6.35 22.02 11.58
N PRO A 53 -7.40 22.75 11.14
CA PRO A 53 -7.33 23.59 9.94
C PRO A 53 -6.28 24.70 10.05
N ARG A 54 -5.90 25.10 11.27
CA ARG A 54 -4.88 26.14 11.51
C ARG A 54 -3.48 25.64 11.18
N LEU A 55 -3.25 24.33 11.32
CA LEU A 55 -1.95 23.70 11.12
C LEU A 55 -1.79 23.07 9.73
N GLN A 56 -2.84 23.06 8.92
CA GLN A 56 -2.87 22.35 7.63
C GLN A 56 -1.72 22.77 6.70
N ALA A 57 -1.46 24.07 6.57
CA ALA A 57 -0.38 24.58 5.71
C ALA A 57 1.02 24.15 6.22
N GLN A 58 1.23 24.17 7.54
CA GLN A 58 2.50 23.77 8.16
C GLN A 58 2.72 22.26 8.03
N ILE A 59 1.66 21.46 8.20
CA ILE A 59 1.68 20.01 8.01
C ILE A 59 2.04 19.66 6.56
N LEU A 60 1.45 20.34 5.59
CA LEU A 60 1.77 20.14 4.17
C LEU A 60 3.22 20.54 3.87
N ALA A 61 3.71 21.64 4.44
CA ALA A 61 5.10 22.07 4.30
C ALA A 61 6.09 21.06 4.91
N LEU A 62 5.78 20.49 6.08
CA LEU A 62 6.60 19.48 6.75
C LEU A 62 6.61 18.15 6.00
N ARG A 63 5.47 17.72 5.46
CA ARG A 63 5.35 16.49 4.67
C ARG A 63 6.09 16.58 3.34
N GLY A 64 6.21 17.78 2.78
CA GLY A 64 6.80 17.98 1.46
C GLY A 64 5.97 17.33 0.34
N PRO A 65 6.52 17.29 -0.89
CA PRO A 65 5.89 16.60 -1.99
C PRO A 65 5.75 15.11 -1.66
N GLN A 66 4.63 14.52 -2.08
CA GLN A 66 4.35 13.09 -1.86
C GLN A 66 4.69 12.28 -3.12
N PRO A 67 5.03 10.99 -2.99
CA PRO A 67 5.20 10.11 -4.14
C PRO A 67 3.92 10.02 -4.99
N GLY A 68 4.07 10.17 -6.31
CA GLY A 68 2.96 10.06 -7.26
C GLY A 68 2.65 8.60 -7.62
N TYR A 69 2.01 7.87 -6.71
CA TYR A 69 1.63 6.47 -6.96
C TYR A 69 0.58 6.35 -8.07
N THR A 70 0.74 5.34 -8.93
CA THR A 70 -0.14 5.09 -10.08
C THR A 70 -0.50 3.62 -10.23
N CYS A 71 -1.61 3.33 -10.91
CA CYS A 71 -2.00 1.97 -11.25
C CYS A 71 -1.07 1.38 -12.33
N PRO A 72 -0.54 0.15 -12.17
CA PRO A 72 0.29 -0.49 -13.18
C PRO A 72 -0.40 -0.69 -14.55
N ALA A 73 -1.73 -0.85 -14.55
CA ALA A 73 -2.50 -1.12 -15.77
C ALA A 73 -2.94 0.16 -16.49
N CYS A 74 -3.61 1.08 -15.77
CA CYS A 74 -4.24 2.25 -16.37
C CYS A 74 -3.58 3.58 -16.03
N ARG A 75 -2.52 3.57 -15.21
CA ARG A 75 -1.79 4.76 -14.72
C ARG A 75 -2.61 5.77 -13.92
N ALA A 76 -3.87 5.46 -13.59
CA ALA A 76 -4.69 6.28 -12.71
C ALA A 76 -3.99 6.52 -11.37
N PRO A 77 -4.12 7.71 -10.77
CA PRO A 77 -3.49 8.03 -9.49
C PRO A 77 -4.04 7.13 -8.37
N VAL A 78 -3.16 6.62 -7.53
CA VAL A 78 -3.52 5.80 -6.35
C VAL A 78 -3.31 6.66 -5.12
N LYS A 79 -4.41 7.06 -4.48
CA LYS A 79 -4.40 7.96 -3.31
C LYS A 79 -4.75 7.23 -2.01
N SER A 80 -5.32 6.03 -2.14
CA SER A 80 -5.85 5.23 -1.04
C SER A 80 -5.16 3.87 -0.93
N ARG A 81 -5.20 3.30 0.27
CA ARG A 81 -4.64 1.97 0.53
C ARG A 81 -5.33 0.92 -0.33
N PRO A 82 -4.60 0.01 -0.99
CA PRO A 82 -5.20 -1.15 -1.65
C PRO A 82 -6.01 -2.00 -0.68
N VAL A 83 -7.13 -2.55 -1.15
CA VAL A 83 -8.06 -3.36 -0.33
C VAL A 83 -7.97 -4.82 -0.74
N GLU A 84 -7.80 -5.73 0.23
CA GLU A 84 -7.72 -7.17 -0.05
C GLU A 84 -9.09 -7.69 -0.52
N VAL A 85 -9.11 -8.42 -1.64
CA VAL A 85 -10.34 -8.98 -2.21
C VAL A 85 -10.55 -10.41 -1.72
N TYR A 86 -11.15 -10.56 -0.55
CA TYR A 86 -11.37 -11.89 0.05
C TYR A 86 -12.21 -12.84 -0.82
N ALA A 87 -13.17 -12.31 -1.59
CA ALA A 87 -13.95 -13.13 -2.52
C ALA A 87 -13.06 -13.74 -3.61
N LEU A 88 -12.17 -12.94 -4.21
CA LEU A 88 -11.24 -13.41 -5.25
C LEU A 88 -10.20 -14.36 -4.67
N LYS A 89 -9.79 -14.18 -3.41
CA LYS A 89 -8.90 -15.10 -2.70
C LYS A 89 -9.46 -16.52 -2.64
N ASN A 90 -10.77 -16.68 -2.47
CA ASN A 90 -11.42 -17.99 -2.48
C ASN A 90 -11.37 -18.63 -3.87
N VAL A 91 -11.63 -17.84 -4.92
CA VAL A 91 -11.52 -18.32 -6.31
C VAL A 91 -10.10 -18.76 -6.64
N VAL A 92 -9.10 -17.94 -6.31
CA VAL A 92 -7.67 -18.28 -6.51
C VAL A 92 -7.31 -19.57 -5.77
N ARG A 93 -7.83 -19.78 -4.56
CA ARG A 93 -7.63 -21.02 -3.81
C ARG A 93 -8.25 -22.23 -4.48
N THR A 94 -9.45 -22.12 -5.01
CA THR A 94 -10.12 -23.21 -5.73
C THR A 94 -9.34 -23.58 -6.99
N VAL A 95 -8.94 -22.59 -7.79
CA VAL A 95 -8.13 -22.81 -9.00
C VAL A 95 -6.77 -23.41 -8.65
N GLY A 96 -6.08 -22.85 -7.66
CA GLY A 96 -4.78 -23.35 -7.21
C GLY A 96 -4.86 -24.82 -6.78
N ARG A 97 -5.88 -25.21 -6.02
CA ARG A 97 -6.10 -26.63 -5.65
C ARG A 97 -6.30 -27.53 -6.87
N ALA A 98 -7.09 -27.09 -7.84
CA ALA A 98 -7.32 -27.85 -9.07
C ALA A 98 -6.02 -28.03 -9.89
N LEU A 99 -5.11 -27.07 -9.81
CA LEU A 99 -3.78 -27.11 -10.43
C LEU A 99 -2.71 -27.83 -9.57
N GLY A 100 -3.10 -28.47 -8.45
CA GLY A 100 -2.15 -29.13 -7.54
C GLY A 100 -1.29 -28.17 -6.72
N GLU A 101 -1.63 -26.89 -6.69
CA GLU A 101 -0.91 -25.86 -5.95
C GLU A 101 -1.46 -25.66 -4.53
N SER A 102 -0.56 -25.33 -3.60
CA SER A 102 -0.91 -24.97 -2.23
C SER A 102 -0.67 -23.48 -1.96
N SER A 103 -1.60 -22.86 -1.22
CA SER A 103 -1.43 -21.48 -0.72
C SER A 103 -0.22 -21.42 0.21
N PRO A 104 0.63 -20.38 0.11
CA PRO A 104 1.68 -20.12 1.08
C PRO A 104 1.10 -20.03 2.50
N ARG A 105 1.80 -20.62 3.48
CA ARG A 105 1.48 -20.39 4.90
C ARG A 105 1.90 -18.98 5.27
N LYS A 106 0.95 -18.17 5.76
CA LYS A 106 1.25 -16.85 6.32
C LYS A 106 1.93 -17.07 7.67
N VAL A 107 3.21 -16.71 7.77
CA VAL A 107 3.89 -16.66 9.06
C VAL A 107 3.24 -15.52 9.86
N LEU A 108 2.64 -15.85 11.00
CA LEU A 108 2.07 -14.84 11.88
C LEU A 108 3.23 -14.10 12.57
N PRO A 109 3.20 -12.75 12.64
CA PRO A 109 4.19 -12.02 13.40
C PRO A 109 4.15 -12.41 14.89
N PRO A 110 5.27 -12.29 15.62
CA PRO A 110 5.32 -12.51 17.06
C PRO A 110 4.26 -11.66 17.78
N ARG A 111 3.66 -12.20 18.85
CA ARG A 111 2.73 -11.43 19.68
C ARG A 111 3.45 -10.18 20.21
N GLY A 112 2.91 -9.00 19.91
CA GLY A 112 3.46 -7.71 20.38
C GLY A 112 4.12 -6.84 19.31
N ALA A 113 4.37 -7.36 18.10
CA ALA A 113 4.66 -6.50 16.96
C ALA A 113 3.40 -5.67 16.64
N GLY A 114 3.50 -4.34 16.69
CA GLY A 114 2.41 -3.44 16.33
C GLY A 114 1.80 -3.82 14.97
N ARG A 115 0.50 -3.55 14.78
CA ARG A 115 -0.21 -3.83 13.52
C ARG A 115 0.30 -2.89 12.40
N GLN A 116 1.47 -3.18 11.85
CA GLN A 116 1.92 -2.57 10.61
C GLN A 116 1.30 -3.36 9.45
N GLY A 117 0.35 -2.74 8.76
CA GLY A 117 -0.21 -3.26 7.52
C GLY A 117 0.79 -3.17 6.36
N PRO A 118 0.64 -3.99 5.31
CA PRO A 118 1.55 -3.99 4.16
C PRO A 118 1.62 -2.65 3.42
N TRP A 119 0.61 -1.79 3.64
CA TRP A 119 0.46 -0.51 2.94
C TRP A 119 0.90 0.70 3.77
N ASP A 120 1.31 0.52 5.03
CA ASP A 120 1.58 1.62 5.95
C ASP A 120 2.81 2.45 5.51
N ALA A 121 3.77 1.82 4.84
CA ALA A 121 4.94 2.49 4.30
C ALA A 121 4.65 3.41 3.10
N PHE A 122 3.49 3.24 2.44
CA PHE A 122 3.11 4.00 1.24
C PHE A 122 1.99 5.00 1.52
N PHE A 123 1.07 4.65 2.42
CA PHE A 123 -0.10 5.46 2.72
C PHE A 123 -0.23 5.62 4.23
N PRO A 124 0.16 6.78 4.80
CA PRO A 124 -0.03 7.05 6.22
C PRO A 124 -1.52 7.01 6.58
N GLU A 125 -1.83 6.67 7.83
CA GLU A 125 -3.21 6.76 8.33
C GLU A 125 -3.71 8.21 8.19
N ARG A 126 -4.95 8.34 7.69
CA ARG A 126 -5.62 9.63 7.55
C ARG A 126 -6.41 9.93 8.81
#